data_AF-J9EPW0-F1
#
_entry.id   AF-J9EPW0-F1
#
_cell.length_a   1.000
_cell.length_b   1.000
_cell.length_c   1.000
_cell.angle_alpha   90.00
_cell.angle_beta   90.00
_cell.angle_gamma   90.00
#
_symmetry.space_group_name_H-M   'P 1'
#
loop_
_entity.id
_entity.type
_entity.pdbx_description
1 polymer ?
#
loop_
_entity_poly.entity_id
_entity_poly.type
_entity_poly.pdbx_seq_one_letter_code
_entity_poly.pdbx_strand_id
1 'polypeptide(L)'
;IRTERGSGAWCPRQQISSEIVEWLQIDFDMDMVVTAVETQGRFDGGRGLEYAPGYMLEYWRESLGTWARYKDGKQDEVMAGNSDTQSTVFRTLDGGIVARNLRVIPVSEVTRTVCMRIELYGCSYRDQILSYVIPEGDIIDGLNLKDISYDGITNSSGYLVKGLGKLYDGAVGMDNFERYPEKWIGWNREKHGATITIEVLFAKKKIINAILFHVSNFLKSGAQVWQILH
;
A
#
# COMPACT_ATOMS: atom_id res chain seq x y z
N ILE A 1 11.88 -21.19 6.67
CA ILE A 1 11.88 -22.43 7.50
C ILE A 1 10.52 -22.49 8.22
N ARG A 2 9.61 -23.37 7.78
CA ARG A 2 8.28 -23.56 8.38
C ARG A 2 8.39 -24.58 9.51
N THR A 3 8.79 -24.14 10.71
CA THR A 3 8.93 -25.03 11.88
C THR A 3 7.77 -24.86 12.84
N GLU A 4 7.09 -25.97 13.18
CA GLU A 4 6.08 -26.02 14.24
C GLU A 4 6.78 -26.24 15.60
N ARG A 5 7.21 -25.15 16.24
CA ARG A 5 7.64 -25.16 17.66
C ARG A 5 6.61 -24.39 18.49
N GLY A 6 6.05 -25.02 19.54
CA GLY A 6 4.94 -24.46 20.33
C GLY A 6 3.55 -24.83 19.76
N SER A 7 2.50 -24.05 20.07
CA SER A 7 1.11 -24.30 19.61
C SER A 7 0.87 -24.08 18.10
N GLY A 8 1.91 -23.75 17.32
CA GLY A 8 1.90 -23.76 15.85
C GLY A 8 1.48 -22.46 15.14
N ALA A 9 1.03 -21.42 15.84
CA ALA A 9 0.64 -20.11 15.26
C ALA A 9 0.56 -19.01 16.33
N TRP A 10 0.46 -17.73 15.91
CA TRP A 10 0.03 -16.65 16.79
C TRP A 10 -1.50 -16.62 16.87
N CYS A 11 -2.05 -16.52 18.08
CA CYS A 11 -3.49 -16.41 18.30
C CYS A 11 -3.74 -15.26 19.29
N PRO A 12 -4.60 -14.27 18.96
CA PRO A 12 -4.98 -13.24 19.91
C PRO A 12 -5.65 -13.86 21.14
N ARG A 13 -5.53 -13.16 22.28
CA ARG A 13 -6.13 -13.60 23.54
C ARG A 13 -7.66 -13.59 23.47
N GLN A 14 -8.22 -12.57 22.82
CA GLN A 14 -9.66 -12.40 22.67
C GLN A 14 -10.14 -13.00 21.36
N GLN A 15 -11.40 -13.45 21.35
CA GLN A 15 -12.06 -13.83 20.10
C GLN A 15 -12.28 -12.59 19.26
N ILE A 16 -12.02 -12.69 17.96
CA ILE A 16 -12.17 -11.58 17.02
C ILE A 16 -13.63 -11.49 16.60
N SER A 17 -14.15 -10.26 16.61
CA SER A 17 -15.48 -9.86 16.14
C SER A 17 -15.39 -8.46 15.52
N SER A 18 -16.52 -7.86 15.13
CA SER A 18 -16.53 -6.47 14.63
C SER A 18 -16.01 -5.43 15.63
N GLU A 19 -16.10 -5.72 16.94
CA GLU A 19 -15.76 -4.77 18.01
C GLU A 19 -14.39 -5.00 18.63
N ILE A 20 -13.76 -6.14 18.35
CA ILE A 20 -12.50 -6.56 18.99
C ILE A 20 -11.38 -6.50 17.96
N VAL A 21 -10.45 -5.58 18.20
CA VAL A 21 -9.25 -5.37 17.37
C VAL A 21 -8.02 -5.82 18.13
N GLU A 22 -7.32 -6.80 17.57
CA GLU A 22 -6.03 -7.31 18.04
C GLU A 22 -5.06 -7.33 16.85
N TRP A 23 -3.75 -7.37 17.08
CA TRP A 23 -2.79 -7.36 15.97
C TRP A 23 -1.50 -8.11 16.29
N LEU A 24 -0.88 -8.62 15.23
CA LEU A 24 0.52 -9.05 15.23
C LEU A 24 1.36 -7.91 14.66
N GLN A 25 2.32 -7.39 15.43
CA GLN A 25 3.23 -6.35 14.96
C GLN A 25 4.59 -6.94 14.57
N ILE A 26 5.09 -6.51 13.43
CA ILE A 26 6.42 -6.81 12.90
C ILE A 26 7.20 -5.49 12.85
N ASP A 27 8.34 -5.47 13.53
CA ASP A 27 9.25 -4.33 13.57
C ASP A 27 10.47 -4.66 12.70
N PHE A 28 10.77 -3.79 11.73
CA PHE A 28 11.92 -3.95 10.85
C PHE A 28 13.11 -3.11 11.34
N ASP A 29 14.32 -3.64 11.22
CA ASP A 29 15.56 -2.93 11.57
C ASP A 29 15.87 -1.76 10.62
N MET A 30 15.22 -1.72 9.46
CA MET A 30 15.28 -0.63 8.49
C MET A 30 13.92 -0.49 7.78
N ASP A 31 13.72 0.61 7.06
CA ASP A 31 12.54 0.75 6.22
C ASP A 31 12.57 -0.32 5.10
N MET A 32 11.45 -1.00 4.92
CA MET A 32 11.27 -2.08 3.96
C MET A 32 10.16 -1.73 2.97
N VAL A 33 10.31 -2.18 1.74
CA VAL A 33 9.23 -2.22 0.75
C VAL A 33 8.59 -3.60 0.84
N VAL A 34 7.40 -3.69 1.41
CA VAL A 34 6.60 -4.92 1.50
C VAL A 34 5.72 -4.99 0.25
N THR A 35 5.80 -6.09 -0.48
CA THR A 35 5.15 -6.27 -1.80
C THR A 35 4.15 -7.41 -1.82
N ALA A 36 4.25 -8.37 -0.88
CA ALA A 36 3.25 -9.41 -0.72
C ALA A 36 3.24 -9.95 0.72
N VAL A 37 2.10 -10.55 1.07
CA VAL A 37 1.87 -11.23 2.35
C VAL A 37 1.37 -12.63 2.06
N GLU A 38 1.90 -13.64 2.75
CA GLU A 38 1.34 -14.99 2.77
C GLU A 38 0.82 -15.30 4.16
N THR A 39 -0.43 -15.77 4.25
CA THR A 39 -1.09 -16.12 5.51
C THR A 39 -1.43 -17.60 5.55
N GLN A 40 -1.42 -18.17 6.76
CA GLN A 40 -1.83 -19.56 7.01
C GLN A 40 -2.51 -19.66 8.39
N GLY A 41 -3.49 -20.54 8.53
CA GLY A 41 -4.09 -20.85 9.83
C GLY A 41 -3.21 -21.73 10.72
N ARG A 42 -3.73 -22.15 11.86
CA ARG A 42 -3.07 -23.07 12.80
C ARG A 42 -3.44 -24.52 12.46
N PHE A 43 -2.52 -25.26 11.86
CA PHE A 43 -2.75 -26.67 11.50
C PHE A 43 -2.56 -27.63 12.70
N ASP A 44 -1.43 -27.50 13.42
CA ASP A 44 -1.11 -28.28 14.63
C ASP A 44 -1.36 -29.79 14.47
N GLY A 45 -0.78 -30.39 13.41
CA GLY A 45 -0.95 -31.81 13.09
C GLY A 45 -2.40 -32.25 12.85
N GLY A 46 -3.28 -31.33 12.42
CA GLY A 46 -4.71 -31.57 12.21
C GLY A 46 -5.59 -31.35 13.45
N ARG A 47 -5.01 -30.95 14.59
CA ARG A 47 -5.77 -30.58 15.80
C ARG A 47 -6.20 -29.13 15.81
N GLY A 48 -5.53 -28.29 15.03
CA GLY A 48 -5.85 -26.88 14.90
C GLY A 48 -7.02 -26.64 13.94
N LEU A 49 -7.93 -25.78 14.37
CA LEU A 49 -9.16 -25.43 13.66
C LEU A 49 -9.25 -23.92 13.37
N GLU A 50 -8.30 -23.14 13.85
CA GLU A 50 -8.34 -21.68 13.89
C GLU A 50 -7.54 -21.08 12.73
N TYR A 51 -8.17 -20.15 12.03
CA TYR A 51 -7.58 -19.39 10.94
C TYR A 51 -8.20 -17.98 10.93
N ALA A 52 -7.61 -17.02 10.21
CA ALA A 52 -8.22 -15.70 10.00
C ALA A 52 -8.90 -15.67 8.63
N PRO A 53 -10.22 -15.39 8.54
CA PRO A 53 -10.95 -15.38 7.27
C PRO A 53 -10.72 -14.09 6.47
N GLY A 54 -10.33 -13.01 7.15
CA GLY A 54 -9.87 -11.76 6.55
C GLY A 54 -8.84 -11.09 7.44
N TYR A 55 -8.14 -10.11 6.91
CA TYR A 55 -7.19 -9.29 7.65
C TYR A 55 -7.00 -7.91 7.01
N MET A 56 -6.59 -6.95 7.82
CA MET A 56 -6.13 -5.62 7.37
C MET A 56 -4.65 -5.47 7.65
N LEU A 57 -4.01 -4.50 6.98
CA LEU A 57 -2.64 -4.09 7.29
C LEU A 57 -2.63 -2.63 7.72
N GLU A 58 -2.00 -2.38 8.85
CA GLU A 58 -1.58 -1.04 9.26
C GLU A 58 -0.07 -0.96 9.20
N TYR A 59 0.45 0.16 8.72
CA TYR A 59 1.89 0.37 8.61
C TYR A 59 2.28 1.76 9.10
N TRP A 60 3.53 1.86 9.55
CA TRP A 60 4.11 3.09 10.04
C TRP A 60 5.54 3.23 9.54
N ARG A 61 5.95 4.46 9.28
CA ARG A 61 7.36 4.86 9.07
C ARG A 61 7.56 6.26 9.64
N GLU A 62 8.81 6.60 9.96
CA GLU A 62 9.15 7.87 10.59
C GLU A 62 8.67 9.09 9.79
N SER A 63 8.84 9.07 8.46
CA SER A 63 8.41 10.20 7.61
C SER A 63 6.91 10.44 7.57
N LEU A 64 6.13 9.39 7.84
CA LEU A 64 4.67 9.46 7.88
C LEU A 64 4.18 9.94 9.25
N GLY A 65 4.87 9.56 10.33
CA GLY A 65 4.59 10.00 11.71
C GLY A 65 3.28 9.48 12.31
N THR A 66 2.49 8.72 11.55
CA THR A 66 1.22 8.09 11.96
C THR A 66 1.08 6.71 11.34
N TRP A 67 0.22 5.87 11.93
CA TRP A 67 -0.19 4.63 11.30
C TRP A 67 -1.12 4.94 10.11
N ALA A 68 -0.85 4.32 8.97
CA ALA A 68 -1.74 4.31 7.82
C ALA A 68 -2.30 2.91 7.60
N ARG A 69 -3.48 2.84 6.96
CA ARG A 69 -4.10 1.59 6.53
C ARG A 69 -3.82 1.35 5.07
N TYR A 70 -3.45 0.12 4.75
CA TYR A 70 -3.33 -0.31 3.37
C TYR A 70 -4.73 -0.45 2.75
N LYS A 71 -4.84 0.01 1.51
CA LYS A 71 -6.01 -0.15 0.65
C LYS A 71 -5.53 -0.73 -0.67
N ASP A 72 -6.24 -1.72 -1.18
CA ASP A 72 -5.93 -2.24 -2.50
C ASP A 72 -6.40 -1.30 -3.63
N GLY A 73 -6.18 -1.71 -4.88
CA GLY A 73 -6.56 -0.90 -6.05
C GLY A 73 -8.07 -0.59 -6.14
N LYS A 74 -8.92 -1.31 -5.40
CA LYS A 74 -10.37 -1.07 -5.30
C LYS A 74 -10.76 -0.24 -4.08
N GLN A 75 -9.78 0.22 -3.30
CA GLN A 75 -9.95 0.94 -2.03
C GLN A 75 -10.48 0.07 -0.89
N ASP A 76 -10.39 -1.26 -1.01
CA ASP A 76 -10.78 -2.18 0.06
C ASP A 76 -9.63 -2.31 1.09
N GLU A 77 -9.94 -2.09 2.37
CA GLU A 77 -8.99 -2.25 3.49
C GLU A 77 -8.89 -3.71 3.95
N VAL A 78 -9.99 -4.47 3.84
CA VAL A 78 -10.07 -5.86 4.29
C VAL A 78 -9.70 -6.79 3.15
N MET A 79 -8.68 -7.60 3.39
CA MET A 79 -8.19 -8.59 2.46
C MET A 79 -8.70 -9.96 2.85
N ALA A 80 -9.11 -10.76 1.86
CA ALA A 80 -9.48 -12.15 2.08
C ALA A 80 -8.28 -12.93 2.62
N GLY A 81 -8.49 -13.63 3.73
CA GLY A 81 -7.51 -14.49 4.39
C GLY A 81 -7.72 -15.95 4.02
N ASN A 82 -7.56 -16.83 5.00
CA ASN A 82 -7.64 -18.27 4.82
C ASN A 82 -9.09 -18.77 4.93
N SER A 83 -9.38 -19.90 4.27
CA SER A 83 -10.64 -20.66 4.42
C SER A 83 -10.47 -21.96 5.21
N ASP A 84 -9.23 -22.33 5.52
CA ASP A 84 -8.85 -23.53 6.26
C ASP A 84 -7.55 -23.30 7.06
N THR A 85 -7.06 -24.33 7.76
CA THR A 85 -5.87 -24.23 8.61
C THR A 85 -4.55 -24.62 7.94
N GLN A 86 -4.59 -25.20 6.74
CA GLN A 86 -3.45 -25.86 6.08
C GLN A 86 -2.99 -25.13 4.81
N SER A 87 -3.91 -24.64 3.99
CA SER A 87 -3.62 -23.94 2.75
C SER A 87 -3.06 -22.57 3.04
N THR A 88 -2.02 -22.18 2.32
CA THR A 88 -1.51 -20.81 2.37
C THR A 88 -2.26 -19.93 1.39
N VAL A 89 -2.43 -18.67 1.75
CA VAL A 89 -3.03 -17.64 0.90
C VAL A 89 -1.98 -16.58 0.67
N PHE A 90 -1.52 -16.47 -0.58
CA PHE A 90 -0.54 -15.46 -1.00
C PHE A 90 -1.27 -14.28 -1.63
N ARG A 91 -0.98 -13.06 -1.17
CA ARG A 91 -1.57 -11.82 -1.69
C ARG A 91 -0.48 -10.81 -2.02
N THR A 92 -0.41 -10.42 -3.29
CA THR A 92 0.37 -9.27 -3.75
C THR A 92 -0.32 -7.98 -3.31
N LEU A 93 0.47 -7.00 -2.88
CA LEU A 93 0.00 -5.67 -2.51
C LEU A 93 0.10 -4.74 -3.73
N ASP A 94 -0.99 -4.07 -4.07
CA ASP A 94 -1.03 -3.04 -5.10
C ASP A 94 -0.16 -1.86 -4.67
N GLY A 95 0.91 -1.60 -5.44
CA GLY A 95 1.83 -0.50 -5.16
C GLY A 95 2.83 -0.74 -4.02
N GLY A 96 2.70 -1.87 -3.30
CA GLY A 96 3.51 -2.17 -2.13
C GLY A 96 3.30 -1.19 -0.97
N ILE A 97 4.04 -1.41 0.11
CA ILE A 97 4.01 -0.57 1.32
C ILE A 97 5.43 -0.27 1.75
N VAL A 98 5.76 1.01 1.97
CA VAL A 98 7.01 1.40 2.63
C VAL A 98 6.77 1.50 4.14
N ALA A 99 7.36 0.58 4.91
CA ALA A 99 7.10 0.42 6.34
C ALA A 99 8.38 0.20 7.15
N ARG A 100 8.41 0.80 8.35
CA ARG A 100 9.32 0.46 9.45
C ARG A 100 8.66 -0.51 10.42
N ASN A 101 7.36 -0.35 10.64
CA ASN A 101 6.53 -1.25 11.44
C ASN A 101 5.29 -1.64 10.63
N LEU A 102 4.91 -2.90 10.72
CA LEU A 102 3.71 -3.44 10.07
C LEU A 102 2.87 -4.20 11.10
N ARG A 103 1.56 -3.92 11.13
CA ARG A 103 0.57 -4.65 11.91
C ARG A 103 -0.31 -5.45 10.98
N VAL A 104 -0.46 -6.73 11.29
CA VAL A 104 -1.46 -7.61 10.67
C VAL A 104 -2.63 -7.73 11.64
N ILE A 105 -3.80 -7.26 11.21
CA ILE A 105 -5.00 -7.16 12.03
C ILE A 105 -6.00 -8.21 11.51
N PRO A 106 -6.22 -9.34 12.19
CA PRO A 106 -7.25 -10.29 11.79
C PRO A 106 -8.64 -9.65 11.84
N VAL A 107 -9.49 -10.00 10.88
CA VAL A 107 -10.88 -9.56 10.77
C VAL A 107 -11.79 -10.77 10.65
N SER A 108 -12.90 -10.77 11.37
CA SER A 108 -13.92 -11.82 11.30
C SER A 108 -15.31 -11.21 11.52
N GLU A 109 -16.25 -11.50 10.62
CA GLU A 109 -17.65 -11.08 10.73
C GLU A 109 -18.39 -11.84 11.85
N VAL A 110 -17.95 -13.06 12.15
CA VAL A 110 -18.51 -13.89 13.23
C VAL A 110 -17.49 -13.99 14.36
N THR A 111 -17.95 -13.82 15.60
CA THR A 111 -17.12 -13.97 16.79
C THR A 111 -16.46 -15.35 16.82
N ARG A 112 -15.13 -15.39 16.70
CA ARG A 112 -14.38 -16.65 16.73
C ARG A 112 -12.94 -16.48 17.18
N THR A 113 -12.35 -17.57 17.67
CA THR A 113 -10.90 -17.64 17.85
C THR A 113 -10.24 -17.71 16.48
N VAL A 114 -9.25 -16.86 16.25
CA VAL A 114 -8.43 -16.89 15.03
C VAL A 114 -7.00 -17.21 15.40
N CYS A 115 -6.24 -17.73 14.45
CA CYS A 115 -4.81 -17.87 14.56
C CYS A 115 -4.18 -17.59 13.20
N MET A 116 -2.97 -17.03 13.19
CA MET A 116 -2.25 -16.68 11.98
C MET A 116 -0.79 -17.12 12.06
N ARG A 117 -0.29 -17.61 10.93
CA ARG A 117 1.12 -17.63 10.54
C ARG A 117 1.26 -16.68 9.36
N ILE A 118 2.30 -15.86 9.37
CA ILE A 118 2.51 -14.81 8.38
C ILE A 118 3.91 -14.92 7.83
N GLU A 119 4.05 -14.74 6.52
CA GLU A 119 5.30 -14.46 5.83
C GLU A 119 5.16 -13.16 5.05
N LEU A 120 6.18 -12.31 5.06
CA LEU A 120 6.20 -11.03 4.35
C LEU A 120 7.27 -11.09 3.26
N TYR A 121 6.90 -10.65 2.07
CA TYR A 121 7.78 -10.62 0.91
C TYR A 121 8.06 -9.18 0.51
N GLY A 122 9.33 -8.87 0.25
CA GLY A 122 9.74 -7.50 0.00
C GLY A 122 11.25 -7.35 -0.13
N CYS A 123 11.70 -6.10 -0.07
CA CYS A 123 13.12 -5.76 -0.11
C CYS A 123 13.43 -4.52 0.75
N SER A 124 14.73 -4.28 0.98
CA SER A 124 15.21 -3.10 1.70
C SER A 124 14.84 -1.80 0.97
N TYR A 125 14.37 -0.78 1.68
CA TYR A 125 14.07 0.52 1.08
C TYR A 125 15.33 1.36 0.84
N ARG A 126 15.85 1.36 -0.40
CA ARG A 126 17.16 1.98 -0.73
C ARG A 126 17.08 3.43 -1.21
N ASP A 127 15.96 3.82 -1.82
CA ASP A 127 15.82 5.14 -2.42
C ASP A 127 15.71 6.23 -1.36
N GLN A 128 15.15 5.89 -0.19
CA GLN A 128 15.06 6.78 0.96
C GLN A 128 14.35 8.10 0.63
N ILE A 129 13.30 8.01 -0.20
CA ILE A 129 12.35 9.10 -0.40
C ILE A 129 11.43 9.12 0.82
N LEU A 130 11.36 10.24 1.50
CA LEU A 130 10.51 10.40 2.67
C LEU A 130 9.07 10.71 2.27
N SER A 131 8.92 11.58 1.27
CA SER A 131 7.64 12.01 0.72
C SER A 131 7.82 12.75 -0.60
N TYR A 132 6.73 12.94 -1.34
CA TYR A 132 6.65 13.97 -2.38
C TYR A 132 5.46 14.90 -2.14
N VAL A 133 5.60 16.13 -2.63
CA VAL A 133 4.56 17.15 -2.66
C VAL A 133 4.14 17.39 -4.10
N ILE A 134 2.84 17.32 -4.36
CA ILE A 134 2.25 17.52 -5.69
C ILE A 134 0.79 17.99 -5.56
N PRO A 135 0.26 18.80 -6.50
CA PRO A 135 -1.18 19.07 -6.54
C PRO A 135 -1.98 17.77 -6.62
N GLU A 136 -3.11 17.70 -5.94
CA GLU A 136 -4.01 16.55 -6.05
C GLU A 136 -4.52 16.44 -7.50
N GLY A 137 -4.57 15.19 -8.00
CA GLY A 137 -5.11 14.91 -9.32
C GLY A 137 -6.60 15.25 -9.44
N ASP A 138 -7.07 15.36 -10.67
CA ASP A 138 -8.44 15.73 -10.98
C ASP A 138 -9.31 14.52 -11.36
N ILE A 139 -10.62 14.72 -11.31
CA ILE A 139 -11.57 13.86 -12.01
C ILE A 139 -11.87 14.54 -13.35
N ILE A 140 -11.50 13.90 -14.46
CA ILE A 140 -11.64 14.44 -15.83
C ILE A 140 -12.55 13.51 -16.61
N ASP A 141 -13.67 14.02 -17.12
CA ASP A 141 -14.65 13.23 -17.90
C ASP A 141 -15.11 11.94 -17.21
N GLY A 142 -15.24 11.97 -15.88
CA GLY A 142 -15.62 10.82 -15.05
C GLY A 142 -14.49 9.86 -14.70
N LEU A 143 -13.27 10.08 -15.23
CA LEU A 143 -12.08 9.31 -14.89
C LEU A 143 -11.42 9.89 -13.64
N ASN A 144 -11.27 9.07 -12.61
CA ASN A 144 -10.60 9.47 -11.38
C ASN A 144 -9.08 9.34 -11.52
N LEU A 145 -8.40 10.46 -11.75
CA LEU A 145 -6.93 10.54 -11.90
C LEU A 145 -6.27 11.08 -10.63
N LYS A 146 -6.90 10.88 -9.47
CA LYS A 146 -6.31 11.17 -8.15
C LYS A 146 -5.30 10.11 -7.75
N ASP A 147 -4.39 10.48 -6.86
CA ASP A 147 -3.47 9.54 -6.21
C ASP A 147 -4.17 8.82 -5.04
N ILE A 148 -5.03 7.86 -5.36
CA ILE A 148 -5.86 7.14 -4.37
C ILE A 148 -5.06 6.24 -3.41
N SER A 149 -3.78 5.98 -3.68
CA SER A 149 -2.89 5.22 -2.80
C SER A 149 -1.98 6.13 -1.99
N TYR A 150 -2.11 7.46 -2.13
CA TYR A 150 -1.30 8.40 -1.37
C TYR A 150 -1.54 8.25 0.13
N ASP A 151 -0.48 7.94 0.87
CA ASP A 151 -0.56 7.61 2.29
C ASP A 151 -0.38 8.79 3.23
N GLY A 152 -0.10 9.98 2.67
CA GLY A 152 0.02 11.23 3.42
C GLY A 152 -1.33 11.94 3.59
N ILE A 153 -1.31 13.27 3.51
CA ILE A 153 -2.51 14.10 3.66
C ILE A 153 -2.66 15.07 2.48
N THR A 154 -3.90 15.41 2.16
CA THR A 154 -4.21 16.57 1.30
C THR A 154 -4.34 17.81 2.18
N ASN A 155 -3.51 18.82 1.94
CA ASN A 155 -3.59 20.08 2.68
C ASN A 155 -4.75 20.96 2.17
N SER A 156 -5.02 22.07 2.86
CA SER A 156 -6.10 23.01 2.52
C SER A 156 -5.96 23.66 1.15
N SER A 157 -4.76 23.66 0.56
CA SER A 157 -4.48 24.20 -0.77
C SER A 157 -4.62 23.15 -1.88
N GLY A 158 -5.04 21.93 -1.56
CA GLY A 158 -5.21 20.85 -2.54
C GLY A 158 -3.91 20.18 -2.95
N TYR A 159 -2.87 20.21 -2.11
CA TYR A 159 -1.62 19.49 -2.35
C TYR A 159 -1.54 18.24 -1.48
N LEU A 160 -1.09 17.15 -2.08
CA LEU A 160 -0.65 15.95 -1.40
C LEU A 160 0.69 16.24 -0.71
N VAL A 161 0.80 15.99 0.59
CA VAL A 161 2.01 16.24 1.38
C VAL A 161 2.27 15.11 2.39
N LYS A 162 3.54 14.96 2.79
CA LYS A 162 4.00 14.05 3.87
C LYS A 162 3.84 12.54 3.60
N GLY A 163 3.53 12.16 2.36
CA GLY A 163 3.33 10.76 1.98
C GLY A 163 4.01 10.36 0.68
N LEU A 164 3.81 9.10 0.35
CA LEU A 164 4.14 8.43 -0.91
C LEU A 164 2.85 7.86 -1.50
N GLY A 165 2.87 7.55 -2.79
CA GLY A 165 1.73 7.04 -3.56
C GLY A 165 2.20 6.63 -4.96
N LYS A 166 1.32 6.75 -5.97
CA LYS A 166 1.54 6.17 -7.31
C LYS A 166 2.80 6.65 -8.04
N LEU A 167 3.36 7.81 -7.70
CA LEU A 167 4.62 8.25 -8.32
C LEU A 167 5.82 7.38 -7.92
N TYR A 168 5.68 6.52 -6.91
CA TYR A 168 6.76 5.72 -6.37
C TYR A 168 6.34 4.26 -6.04
N ASP A 169 5.16 3.82 -6.48
CA ASP A 169 4.61 2.52 -6.13
C ASP A 169 5.12 1.36 -7.03
N GLY A 170 5.95 1.68 -8.01
CA GLY A 170 6.54 0.73 -8.96
C GLY A 170 5.56 0.20 -10.02
N ALA A 171 4.29 0.63 -9.99
CA ALA A 171 3.31 0.29 -11.01
C ALA A 171 3.50 1.20 -12.23
N VAL A 172 3.37 0.61 -13.42
CA VAL A 172 3.39 1.36 -14.69
C VAL A 172 2.04 1.19 -15.36
N GLY A 173 1.38 2.31 -15.64
CA GLY A 173 0.11 2.33 -16.37
C GLY A 173 0.28 1.86 -17.82
N MET A 174 -0.76 1.24 -18.37
CA MET A 174 -0.83 0.92 -19.80
C MET A 174 -1.16 2.17 -20.63
N ASP A 175 -0.79 2.17 -21.92
CA ASP A 175 -0.94 3.33 -22.82
C ASP A 175 -2.31 4.01 -22.77
N ASN A 176 -3.40 3.21 -22.75
CA ASN A 176 -4.75 3.72 -22.63
C ASN A 176 -5.12 3.93 -21.15
N PHE A 177 -4.96 5.16 -20.67
CA PHE A 177 -5.29 5.55 -19.30
C PHE A 177 -6.79 5.49 -18.99
N GLU A 178 -7.68 5.54 -19.99
CA GLU A 178 -9.14 5.47 -19.76
C GLU A 178 -9.59 4.10 -19.27
N ARG A 179 -8.84 3.04 -19.63
CA ARG A 179 -9.17 1.67 -19.24
C ARG A 179 -8.81 1.38 -17.77
N TYR A 180 -7.78 2.07 -17.27
CA TYR A 180 -7.23 1.90 -15.92
C TYR A 180 -6.84 3.26 -15.32
N PRO A 181 -7.79 4.21 -15.16
CA PRO A 181 -7.49 5.57 -14.71
C PRO A 181 -6.88 5.57 -13.29
N GLU A 182 -7.19 4.56 -12.49
CA GLU A 182 -6.62 4.35 -11.16
C GLU A 182 -5.11 4.10 -11.17
N LYS A 183 -4.50 3.78 -12.31
CA LYS A 183 -3.03 3.63 -12.46
C LYS A 183 -2.32 4.93 -12.83
N TRP A 184 -3.07 6.02 -12.99
CA TRP A 184 -2.53 7.31 -13.42
C TRP A 184 -2.83 8.40 -12.40
N ILE A 185 -2.02 9.46 -12.46
CA ILE A 185 -2.33 10.76 -11.84
C ILE A 185 -2.38 11.79 -12.97
N GLY A 186 -3.36 12.68 -12.95
CA GLY A 186 -3.59 13.64 -14.03
C GLY A 186 -4.24 14.92 -13.56
N TRP A 187 -3.99 15.99 -14.31
CA TRP A 187 -4.42 17.35 -13.98
C TRP A 187 -5.01 18.03 -15.20
N ASN A 188 -6.07 18.80 -15.00
CA ASN A 188 -6.63 19.65 -16.04
C ASN A 188 -5.82 20.96 -16.14
N ARG A 189 -5.31 21.26 -17.34
CA ARG A 189 -4.49 22.45 -17.62
C ARG A 189 -5.20 23.77 -17.30
N GLU A 190 -6.50 23.87 -17.52
CA GLU A 190 -7.27 25.09 -17.23
C GLU A 190 -7.32 25.38 -15.72
N LYS A 191 -7.28 24.33 -14.90
CA LYS A 191 -7.34 24.42 -13.44
C LYS A 191 -5.97 24.66 -12.82
N HIS A 192 -4.93 23.96 -13.28
CA HIS A 192 -3.60 23.98 -12.66
C HIS A 192 -2.56 24.81 -13.41
N GLY A 193 -2.91 25.31 -14.60
CA GLY A 193 -1.98 26.02 -15.48
C GLY A 193 -1.09 25.07 -16.30
N ALA A 194 -0.01 25.62 -16.86
CA ALA A 194 0.85 24.90 -17.79
C ALA A 194 1.93 24.03 -17.12
N THR A 195 2.10 24.14 -15.80
CA THR A 195 3.22 23.50 -15.09
C THR A 195 2.73 22.87 -13.79
N ILE A 196 3.16 21.64 -13.56
CA ILE A 196 2.97 20.93 -12.30
C ILE A 196 4.34 20.83 -11.62
N THR A 197 4.44 21.31 -10.39
CA THR A 197 5.66 21.20 -9.59
C THR A 197 5.57 19.98 -8.68
N ILE A 198 6.62 19.17 -8.69
CA ILE A 198 6.78 18.01 -7.81
C ILE A 198 8.00 18.25 -6.93
N GLU A 199 7.80 18.32 -5.62
CA GLU A 199 8.91 18.43 -4.66
C GLU A 199 9.14 17.07 -3.99
N VAL A 200 10.35 16.54 -4.08
CA VAL A 200 10.68 15.22 -3.51
C VAL A 200 11.64 15.40 -2.34
N LEU A 201 11.26 14.89 -1.17
CA LEU A 201 12.07 14.94 0.03
C LEU A 201 12.83 13.62 0.21
N PHE A 202 14.15 13.70 0.36
CA PHE A 202 15.01 12.53 0.62
C PHE A 202 15.53 12.54 2.05
N ALA A 203 15.72 11.36 2.64
CA ALA A 203 16.23 11.20 4.01
C ALA A 203 17.67 11.71 4.18
N LYS A 204 18.41 11.74 3.08
CA LYS A 204 19.81 12.18 3.04
C LYS A 204 20.10 12.85 1.70
N LYS A 205 21.19 13.61 1.67
CA LYS A 205 21.71 14.16 0.41
C LYS A 205 21.97 13.04 -0.60
N LYS A 206 21.44 13.19 -1.81
CA LYS A 206 21.57 12.24 -2.92
C LYS A 206 22.19 12.94 -4.13
N ILE A 207 22.98 12.18 -4.89
CA ILE A 207 23.37 12.58 -6.24
C ILE A 207 22.29 12.02 -7.17
N ILE A 208 21.57 12.91 -7.86
CA ILE A 208 20.49 12.54 -8.77
C ILE A 208 21.08 12.54 -10.18
N ASN A 209 21.25 11.34 -10.75
CA ASN A 209 21.79 11.18 -12.10
C ASN A 209 20.71 11.28 -13.18
N ALA A 210 19.49 10.86 -12.86
CA ALA A 210 18.35 10.87 -13.77
C ALA A 210 17.05 10.89 -12.96
N ILE A 211 16.00 11.41 -13.60
CA ILE A 211 14.61 11.31 -13.15
C ILE A 211 13.83 10.72 -14.33
N LEU A 212 13.09 9.64 -14.09
CA LEU A 212 12.28 8.98 -15.09
C LEU A 212 10.80 9.18 -14.76
N PHE A 213 10.04 9.70 -15.72
CA PHE A 213 8.59 9.78 -15.64
C PHE A 213 7.97 8.87 -16.68
N HIS A 214 7.02 8.05 -16.25
CA HIS A 214 6.13 7.32 -17.15
C HIS A 214 4.89 8.19 -17.39
N VAL A 215 4.74 8.68 -18.62
CA VAL A 215 3.70 9.65 -18.99
C VAL A 215 2.85 9.06 -20.10
N SER A 216 1.52 9.22 -20.01
CA SER A 216 0.62 8.81 -21.08
C SER A 216 0.72 9.77 -22.27
N ASN A 217 0.83 9.22 -23.48
CA ASN A 217 0.76 9.97 -24.75
C ASN A 217 -0.52 9.62 -25.53
N PHE A 218 -1.62 9.37 -24.83
CA PHE A 218 -2.88 9.00 -25.45
C PHE A 218 -3.63 10.25 -25.95
N LEU A 219 -3.10 10.82 -27.04
CA LEU A 219 -3.56 12.08 -27.65
C LEU A 219 -5.03 12.06 -28.07
N LYS A 220 -5.59 10.87 -28.36
CA LYS A 220 -7.02 10.71 -28.69
C LYS A 220 -7.96 11.23 -27.59
N SER A 221 -7.49 11.28 -26.35
CA SER A 221 -8.27 11.71 -25.18
C SER A 221 -7.63 12.91 -24.48
N GLY A 222 -6.85 13.71 -25.22
CA GLY A 222 -6.28 14.97 -24.72
C GLY A 222 -5.07 14.85 -23.79
N ALA A 223 -4.62 13.63 -23.45
CA ALA A 223 -3.37 13.42 -22.72
C ALA A 223 -2.17 13.74 -23.62
N GLN A 224 -1.34 14.69 -23.20
CA GLN A 224 -0.16 15.15 -23.94
C GLN A 224 1.12 14.91 -23.12
N VAL A 225 2.21 14.56 -23.82
CA VAL A 225 3.54 14.41 -23.23
C VAL A 225 4.07 15.79 -22.81
N TRP A 226 4.48 15.91 -21.55
CA TRP A 226 5.10 17.12 -21.01
C TRP A 226 6.51 17.33 -21.58
N GLN A 227 6.95 18.58 -21.60
CA GLN A 227 8.36 18.93 -21.78
C GLN A 227 8.97 19.19 -20.39
N ILE A 228 10.09 18.54 -20.07
CA ILE A 228 10.78 18.73 -18.78
C ILE A 228 11.41 20.12 -18.78
N LEU A 229 11.04 20.94 -17.78
CA LEU A 229 11.70 22.21 -17.49
C LEU A 229 12.64 21.97 -16.29
N HIS A 230 13.93 22.25 -16.49
CA HIS A 230 14.98 22.10 -15.47
C HIS A 230 15.02 23.29 -14.51
#